data_AF-M8BZB7-F1
#
_entry.id   AF-M8BZB7-F1
#
_cell.length_a   1.000
_cell.length_b   1.000
_cell.length_c   1.000
_cell.angle_alpha   90.00
_cell.angle_beta   90.00
_cell.angle_gamma   90.00
#
_symmetry.space_group_name_H-M   'P 1'
#
loop_
_entity.id
_entity.type
_entity.pdbx_description
1 polymer ?
#
loop_
_entity_poly.entity_id
_entity_poly.type
_entity_poly.pdbx_seq_one_letter_code
_entity_poly.pdbx_strand_id
1 'polypeptide(L)'
;MALPDWDPPEEKVVICPIAACRGKFYFNSTSTSLDVIDFCGGLAAPVFSSIAVEDTIGMCHGSVFLVESSDQLYMVRLFGVNASEPYHGATVHMMDFSKRQWCEVDDLGGCTFLLSIYEFGASFSGDGSCGLRQDCVYFPDRHRKTLQVFDVKDGSIELQKLDEAPASDRAFWVLPTDL
;
A
#
# COMPACT_ATOMS: atom_id res chain seq x y z
N MET A 1 15.10 42.80 -26.82
CA MET A 1 13.83 42.06 -26.79
C MET A 1 14.04 40.94 -25.78
N ALA A 2 13.50 41.08 -24.57
CA ALA A 2 13.62 40.07 -23.53
C ALA A 2 12.69 38.90 -23.87
N LEU A 3 13.17 37.67 -23.77
CA LEU A 3 12.30 36.49 -23.86
C LEU A 3 11.33 36.53 -22.67
N PRO A 4 10.05 36.19 -22.86
CA PRO A 4 9.13 36.07 -21.74
C PRO A 4 9.66 35.01 -20.76
N ASP A 5 9.61 35.31 -19.47
CA ASP A 5 9.86 34.34 -18.40
C ASP A 5 8.93 33.15 -18.63
N TRP A 6 9.52 32.02 -19.03
CA TRP A 6 8.84 30.74 -19.10
C TRP A 6 8.80 30.21 -17.67
N ASP A 7 7.74 30.55 -16.92
CA ASP A 7 7.41 29.78 -15.72
C ASP A 7 7.01 28.38 -16.20
N PRO A 8 7.77 27.32 -15.87
CA PRO A 8 7.31 25.97 -16.15
C PRO A 8 5.97 25.77 -15.44
N PRO A 9 4.98 25.13 -16.09
CA PRO A 9 3.69 24.87 -15.45
C PRO A 9 3.93 24.12 -14.14
N GLU A 10 3.28 24.55 -13.06
CA GLU A 10 3.32 23.86 -11.76
C GLU A 10 3.07 22.36 -11.98
N GLU A 11 4.08 21.55 -11.71
CA GLU A 11 4.05 20.12 -11.97
C GLU A 11 3.03 19.46 -11.05
N LYS A 12 2.03 18.78 -11.62
CA LYS A 12 1.01 18.08 -10.84
C LYS A 12 1.62 16.81 -10.25
N VAL A 13 1.55 16.69 -8.93
CA VAL A 13 2.03 15.50 -8.21
C VAL A 13 1.01 14.37 -8.31
N VAL A 14 1.47 13.17 -8.69
CA VAL A 14 0.65 11.96 -8.67
C VAL A 14 0.43 11.53 -7.22
N ILE A 15 -0.82 11.28 -6.85
CA ILE A 15 -1.18 10.75 -5.54
C ILE A 15 -1.02 9.22 -5.57
N CYS A 16 0.02 8.70 -4.92
CA CYS A 16 0.24 7.27 -4.75
C CYS A 16 1.32 7.03 -3.67
N PRO A 17 1.09 6.14 -2.68
CA PRO A 17 -0.13 5.34 -2.44
C PRO A 17 -1.27 6.18 -1.85
N ILE A 18 -2.50 5.64 -1.87
CA ILE A 18 -3.70 6.24 -1.26
C ILE A 18 -4.59 5.18 -0.61
N ALA A 19 -5.20 5.49 0.54
CA ALA A 19 -6.24 4.68 1.16
C ALA A 19 -7.33 5.59 1.78
N ALA A 20 -8.59 5.15 1.69
CA ALA A 20 -9.69 5.78 2.41
C ALA A 20 -9.81 5.14 3.80
N CYS A 21 -9.77 5.90 4.88
CA CYS A 21 -9.92 5.41 6.24
C CYS A 21 -10.63 6.47 7.09
N ARG A 22 -11.55 6.08 7.98
CA ARG A 22 -12.26 7.01 8.89
C ARG A 22 -12.86 8.24 8.20
N GLY A 23 -13.38 8.06 6.99
CA GLY A 23 -14.00 9.12 6.19
C GLY A 23 -13.03 10.12 5.53
N LYS A 24 -11.73 9.85 5.50
CA LYS A 24 -10.71 10.69 4.86
C LYS A 24 -9.87 9.87 3.89
N PHE A 25 -9.21 10.53 2.96
CA PHE A 25 -8.14 9.89 2.17
C PHE A 25 -6.80 10.22 2.78
N TYR A 26 -5.96 9.19 2.92
CA TYR A 26 -4.59 9.28 3.37
C TYR A 26 -3.68 8.86 2.23
N PHE A 27 -2.61 9.60 1.98
CA PHE A 27 -1.78 9.37 0.80
C PHE A 27 -0.33 9.83 0.95
N ASN A 28 0.51 9.51 -0.04
CA ASN A 28 1.92 9.91 -0.15
C ASN A 28 2.71 9.68 1.15
N SER A 29 2.42 8.57 1.83
CA SER A 29 3.00 8.27 3.15
C SER A 29 4.50 8.08 3.06
N THR A 30 5.24 8.72 3.96
CA THR A 30 6.67 8.53 4.19
C THR A 30 6.92 8.03 5.62
N SER A 31 8.18 7.95 6.06
CA SER A 31 8.47 7.70 7.48
C SER A 31 8.17 8.91 8.38
N THR A 32 8.05 10.11 7.82
CA THR A 32 7.95 11.37 8.58
C THR A 32 6.70 12.18 8.27
N SER A 33 5.90 11.78 7.28
CA SER A 33 4.71 12.50 6.85
C SER A 33 3.61 11.57 6.36
N LEU A 34 2.37 11.98 6.57
CA LEU A 34 1.18 11.38 5.99
C LEU A 34 0.23 12.48 5.52
N ASP A 35 -0.05 12.54 4.22
CA ASP A 35 -0.94 13.56 3.66
C ASP A 35 -2.40 13.11 3.76
N VAL A 36 -3.30 14.08 3.89
CA VAL A 36 -4.73 13.87 4.17
C VAL A 36 -5.58 14.75 3.27
N ILE A 37 -6.60 14.15 2.65
CA ILE A 37 -7.73 14.86 2.03
C ILE A 37 -8.96 14.60 2.88
N ASP A 38 -9.52 15.68 3.42
CA ASP A 38 -10.71 15.65 4.25
C ASP A 38 -11.91 16.25 3.51
N PHE A 39 -12.96 15.45 3.36
CA PHE A 39 -14.23 15.85 2.77
C PHE A 39 -15.24 16.10 3.89
N CYS A 40 -14.96 17.07 4.76
CA CYS A 40 -15.86 17.51 5.84
C CYS A 40 -17.22 17.99 5.28
N GLY A 41 -18.15 17.06 5.07
CA GLY A 41 -19.59 17.23 5.00
C GLY A 41 -20.15 18.32 4.08
N GLY A 42 -20.37 18.02 2.80
CA GLY A 42 -21.32 18.74 1.93
C GLY A 42 -20.70 19.53 0.78
N LEU A 43 -21.07 20.82 0.66
CA LEU A 43 -20.75 21.72 -0.48
C LEU A 43 -19.37 22.43 -0.38
N ALA A 44 -18.59 22.18 0.68
CA ALA A 44 -17.29 22.79 0.87
C ALA A 44 -16.19 22.09 0.04
N ALA A 45 -15.18 22.85 -0.37
CA ALA A 45 -14.01 22.31 -1.07
C ALA A 45 -13.23 21.32 -0.17
N PRO A 46 -12.59 20.27 -0.75
CA PRO A 46 -11.76 19.35 0.01
C PRO A 46 -10.61 20.07 0.70
N VAL A 47 -10.32 19.69 1.94
CA VAL A 47 -9.23 20.27 2.73
C VAL A 47 -8.02 19.35 2.64
N PHE A 48 -6.91 19.91 2.16
CA PHE A 48 -5.61 19.24 2.14
C PHE A 48 -4.82 19.60 3.39
N SER A 49 -4.24 18.60 4.03
CA SER A 49 -3.38 18.77 5.20
C SER A 49 -2.36 17.65 5.29
N SER A 50 -1.37 17.80 6.17
CA SER A 50 -0.36 16.77 6.41
C SER A 50 -0.22 16.54 7.92
N ILE A 51 -0.03 15.29 8.29
CA ILE A 51 0.31 14.86 9.65
C ILE A 51 1.81 14.62 9.68
N ALA A 52 2.53 15.38 10.51
CA ALA A 52 3.92 15.06 10.83
C ALA A 52 3.95 13.76 11.66
N VAL A 53 4.78 12.82 11.23
CA VAL A 53 4.93 11.49 11.83
C VAL A 53 6.31 11.36 12.45
N GLU A 54 6.40 10.74 13.61
CA GLU A 54 7.69 10.45 14.25
C GLU A 54 8.49 9.42 13.42
N ASP A 55 9.75 9.73 13.10
CA ASP A 55 10.63 8.86 12.31
C ASP A 55 11.10 7.66 13.12
N THR A 56 10.25 6.64 13.16
CA THR A 56 10.47 5.41 13.92
C THR A 56 10.92 4.24 13.05
N ILE A 57 10.83 4.36 11.72
CA ILE A 57 10.99 3.23 10.79
C ILE A 57 12.33 3.27 10.05
N GLY A 58 13.10 4.34 10.17
CA GLY A 58 14.37 4.49 9.46
C GLY A 58 14.19 4.55 7.93
N MET A 59 15.30 4.88 7.25
CA MET A 59 15.31 4.97 5.79
C MET A 59 15.59 3.60 5.18
N CYS A 60 14.58 3.02 4.52
CA CYS A 60 14.78 1.90 3.61
C CYS A 60 14.11 2.21 2.28
N HIS A 61 14.85 2.00 1.19
CA HIS A 61 14.31 2.04 -0.15
C HIS A 61 13.36 0.84 -0.32
N GLY A 62 12.09 1.13 -0.56
CA GLY A 62 11.06 0.10 -0.68
C GLY A 62 9.78 0.67 -1.29
N SER A 63 8.92 -0.21 -1.76
CA SER A 63 7.59 0.18 -2.24
C SER A 63 6.65 0.29 -1.05
N VAL A 64 5.95 1.42 -0.96
CA VAL A 64 5.01 1.72 0.13
C VAL A 64 3.58 1.59 -0.37
N PHE A 65 2.75 0.92 0.40
CA PHE A 65 1.32 0.77 0.16
C PHE A 65 0.54 1.20 1.40
N LEU A 66 -0.64 1.77 1.19
CA LEU A 66 -1.60 2.03 2.26
C LEU A 66 -2.77 1.06 2.12
N VAL A 67 -3.21 0.51 3.24
CA VAL A 67 -4.32 -0.44 3.31
C VAL A 67 -5.24 0.02 4.43
N GLU A 68 -6.53 0.15 4.15
CA GLU A 68 -7.53 0.25 5.21
C GLU A 68 -7.98 -1.15 5.61
N SER A 69 -8.10 -1.38 6.91
CA SER A 69 -8.72 -2.58 7.46
C SER A 69 -9.35 -2.27 8.81
N SER A 70 -10.66 -2.53 8.94
CA SER A 70 -11.41 -2.37 10.18
C SER A 70 -11.25 -0.98 10.84
N ASP A 71 -11.38 0.09 10.04
CA ASP A 71 -11.18 1.48 10.45
C ASP A 71 -9.77 1.80 10.99
N GLN A 72 -8.80 0.93 10.71
CA GLN A 72 -7.38 1.18 10.96
C GLN A 72 -6.67 1.39 9.63
N LEU A 73 -5.67 2.27 9.66
CA LEU A 73 -4.82 2.56 8.51
C LEU A 73 -3.49 1.83 8.69
N TYR A 74 -3.15 1.00 7.72
CA TYR A 74 -1.90 0.27 7.67
C TYR A 74 -1.01 0.79 6.54
N MET A 75 0.29 0.74 6.78
CA MET A 75 1.34 0.95 5.80
C MET A 75 2.12 -0.36 5.62
N VAL A 76 2.14 -0.87 4.40
CA VAL A 76 2.99 -2.01 4.03
C VAL A 76 4.21 -1.50 3.29
N ARG A 77 5.40 -1.94 3.71
CA ARG A 77 6.66 -1.67 3.01
C ARG A 77 7.19 -2.98 2.46
N LEU A 78 7.49 -3.00 1.17
CA LEU A 78 8.18 -4.11 0.53
C LEU A 78 9.64 -3.74 0.29
N PHE A 79 10.58 -4.57 0.76
CA PHE A 79 12.01 -4.32 0.65
C PHE A 79 12.59 -4.97 -0.59
N GLY A 80 13.20 -4.17 -1.46
CA GLY A 80 13.80 -4.63 -2.71
C GLY A 80 15.15 -3.94 -2.91
N VAL A 81 16.11 -4.64 -3.50
CA VAL A 81 17.41 -4.04 -3.84
C VAL A 81 17.28 -3.27 -5.16
N ASN A 82 16.68 -3.92 -6.16
CA ASN A 82 16.49 -3.41 -7.51
C ASN A 82 15.09 -3.76 -8.03
N ALA A 83 14.55 -2.99 -8.97
CA ALA A 83 13.27 -3.32 -9.63
C ALA A 83 13.32 -4.66 -10.42
N SER A 84 14.52 -5.18 -10.68
CA SER A 84 14.78 -6.41 -11.41
C SER A 84 14.71 -7.69 -10.56
N GLU A 85 14.54 -7.61 -9.24
CA GLU A 85 14.48 -8.78 -8.35
C GLU A 85 13.18 -8.82 -7.54
N PRO A 86 12.72 -10.01 -7.11
CA PRO A 86 11.66 -10.12 -6.12
C PRO A 86 12.02 -9.38 -4.83
N TYR A 87 11.01 -8.91 -4.11
CA TYR A 87 11.22 -8.29 -2.80
C TYR A 87 11.73 -9.35 -1.80
N HIS A 88 12.68 -8.99 -0.95
CA HIS A 88 13.31 -9.89 0.03
C HIS A 88 12.72 -9.76 1.43
N GLY A 89 11.64 -8.99 1.59
CA GLY A 89 10.91 -8.88 2.84
C GLY A 89 9.75 -7.89 2.75
N ALA A 90 8.90 -7.94 3.76
CA ALA A 90 7.85 -6.95 3.96
C ALA A 90 7.73 -6.63 5.46
N THR A 91 7.38 -5.38 5.78
CA THR A 91 6.92 -5.00 7.12
C THR A 91 5.58 -4.30 7.03
N VAL A 92 4.76 -4.51 8.05
CA VAL A 92 3.44 -3.89 8.16
C VAL A 92 3.42 -3.01 9.39
N HIS A 93 2.90 -1.80 9.25
CA HIS A 93 2.78 -0.86 10.34
C HIS A 93 1.37 -0.33 10.42
N MET A 94 0.84 -0.16 11.62
CA MET A 94 -0.44 0.48 11.89
C MET A 94 -0.21 1.94 12.31
N MET A 95 -1.02 2.87 11.81
CA MET A 95 -0.95 4.27 12.22
C MET A 95 -1.57 4.47 13.61
N ASP A 96 -0.77 4.91 14.58
CA ASP A 96 -1.27 5.47 15.83
C ASP A 96 -1.51 6.97 15.64
N PHE A 97 -2.75 7.35 15.33
CA PHE A 97 -3.11 8.76 15.11
C PHE A 97 -2.98 9.64 16.36
N SER A 98 -3.06 9.06 17.56
CA SER A 98 -2.92 9.80 18.81
C SER A 98 -1.47 10.18 19.07
N LYS A 99 -0.54 9.26 18.80
CA LYS A 99 0.90 9.50 18.94
C LYS A 99 1.56 10.04 17.68
N ARG A 100 0.86 9.98 16.54
CA ARG A 100 1.35 10.36 15.20
C ARG A 100 2.63 9.59 14.85
N GLN A 101 2.55 8.27 14.97
CA GLN A 101 3.65 7.37 14.65
C GLN A 101 3.12 6.11 13.97
N TRP A 102 3.99 5.47 13.19
CA TRP A 102 3.74 4.16 12.63
C TRP A 102 4.27 3.09 13.59
N CYS A 103 3.41 2.17 14.02
CA CYS A 103 3.76 1.08 14.90
C CYS A 103 3.84 -0.21 14.08
N GLU A 104 5.00 -0.87 14.04
CA GLU A 104 5.14 -2.19 13.41
C GLU A 104 4.19 -3.20 14.08
N VAL A 105 3.58 -4.07 13.27
CA VAL A 105 2.69 -5.14 13.72
C VAL A 105 3.14 -6.47 13.13
N ASP A 106 3.08 -7.51 13.94
CA ASP A 106 3.36 -8.91 13.59
C ASP A 106 2.08 -9.75 13.47
N ASP A 107 0.90 -9.16 13.70
CA ASP A 107 -0.40 -9.82 13.62
C ASP A 107 -1.42 -8.88 12.96
N LEU A 108 -2.11 -9.37 11.92
CA LEU A 108 -3.17 -8.65 11.24
C LEU A 108 -4.56 -9.03 11.78
N GLY A 109 -4.61 -9.79 12.87
CA GLY A 109 -5.86 -10.21 13.50
C GLY A 109 -6.67 -11.17 12.63
N GLY A 110 -5.98 -12.00 11.84
CA GLY A 110 -6.61 -12.91 10.89
C GLY A 110 -6.95 -12.28 9.54
N CYS A 111 -6.69 -10.98 9.35
CA CYS A 111 -6.85 -10.32 8.07
C CYS A 111 -5.69 -10.64 7.12
N THR A 112 -5.95 -10.51 5.83
CA THR A 112 -4.97 -10.70 4.76
C THR A 112 -4.96 -9.45 3.89
N PHE A 113 -3.78 -9.00 3.48
CA PHE A 113 -3.64 -7.84 2.62
C PHE A 113 -3.29 -8.25 1.19
N LEU A 114 -4.00 -7.67 0.23
CA LEU A 114 -3.82 -7.86 -1.19
C LEU A 114 -3.26 -6.56 -1.77
N LEU A 115 -2.08 -6.63 -2.35
CA LEU A 115 -1.40 -5.48 -2.91
C LEU A 115 -1.40 -5.53 -4.44
N SER A 116 -1.25 -4.37 -5.04
CA SER A 116 -1.18 -4.20 -6.49
C SER A 116 -0.23 -3.04 -6.80
N ILE A 117 0.88 -3.31 -7.49
CA ILE A 117 1.91 -2.29 -7.74
C ILE A 117 1.30 -1.08 -8.46
N TYR A 118 1.52 0.12 -7.91
CA TYR A 118 0.99 1.40 -8.41
C TYR A 118 -0.53 1.56 -8.40
N GLU A 119 -1.29 0.62 -7.85
CA GLU A 119 -2.75 0.65 -7.96
C GLU A 119 -3.43 0.73 -6.61
N PHE A 120 -3.28 -0.27 -5.74
CA PHE A 120 -4.02 -0.31 -4.49
C PHE A 120 -3.41 -1.25 -3.44
N GLY A 121 -3.89 -1.09 -2.21
CA GLY A 121 -3.84 -2.09 -1.17
C GLY A 121 -5.26 -2.34 -0.64
N ALA A 122 -5.64 -3.60 -0.48
CA ALA A 122 -6.95 -4.00 0.00
C ALA A 122 -6.80 -5.01 1.14
N SER A 123 -7.74 -4.99 2.08
CA SER A 123 -7.82 -5.97 3.15
C SER A 123 -8.97 -6.93 2.92
N PHE A 124 -8.76 -8.18 3.29
CA PHE A 124 -9.78 -9.21 3.37
C PHE A 124 -9.77 -9.84 4.76
N SER A 125 -10.94 -9.95 5.38
CA SER A 125 -11.13 -10.70 6.61
C SER A 125 -12.09 -11.85 6.32
N GLY A 126 -11.59 -13.08 6.43
CA GLY A 126 -12.35 -14.30 6.16
C GLY A 126 -12.10 -15.36 7.21
N ASP A 127 -12.94 -16.39 7.22
CA ASP A 127 -12.88 -17.52 8.15
C ASP A 127 -11.78 -18.55 7.82
N GLY A 128 -10.89 -18.23 6.87
CA GLY A 128 -9.81 -19.10 6.41
C GLY A 128 -10.26 -20.21 5.44
N SER A 129 -11.53 -20.28 5.07
CA SER A 129 -12.06 -21.33 4.18
C SER A 129 -11.78 -21.09 2.69
N CYS A 130 -11.45 -19.85 2.31
CA CYS A 130 -11.32 -19.42 0.91
C CYS A 130 -9.90 -19.60 0.32
N GLY A 131 -9.02 -20.33 1.00
CA GLY A 131 -7.66 -20.62 0.52
C GLY A 131 -6.64 -19.48 0.67
N LEU A 132 -7.07 -18.29 1.12
CA LEU A 132 -6.15 -17.24 1.55
C LEU A 132 -5.65 -17.54 2.96
N ARG A 133 -4.33 -17.51 3.15
CA ARG A 133 -3.70 -17.58 4.46
C ARG A 133 -3.94 -16.27 5.20
N GLN A 134 -4.37 -16.41 6.44
CA GLN A 134 -4.50 -15.30 7.37
C GLN A 134 -3.14 -14.69 7.68
N ASP A 135 -3.12 -13.41 8.09
CA ASP A 135 -1.92 -12.68 8.51
C ASP A 135 -0.82 -12.66 7.45
N CYS A 136 -1.23 -12.63 6.18
CA CYS A 136 -0.33 -12.61 5.04
C CYS A 136 -0.51 -11.35 4.19
N VAL A 137 0.57 -10.90 3.58
CA VAL A 137 0.57 -9.90 2.50
C VAL A 137 0.82 -10.62 1.19
N TYR A 138 -0.04 -10.40 0.21
CA TYR A 138 0.08 -10.96 -1.11
C TYR A 138 0.40 -9.88 -2.14
N PHE A 139 1.44 -10.12 -2.93
CA PHE A 139 1.92 -9.19 -3.94
C PHE A 139 2.15 -9.92 -5.28
N PRO A 140 1.25 -9.78 -6.26
CA PRO A 140 1.45 -10.29 -7.60
C PRO A 140 2.39 -9.38 -8.41
N ASP A 141 3.36 -10.00 -9.06
CA ASP A 141 4.23 -9.38 -10.05
C ASP A 141 3.80 -9.82 -11.44
N ARG A 142 3.14 -8.92 -12.16
CA ARG A 142 2.67 -9.13 -13.53
C ARG A 142 3.80 -9.37 -14.53
N HIS A 143 4.97 -8.77 -14.33
CA HIS A 143 6.09 -8.84 -15.28
C HIS A 143 6.79 -10.19 -15.16
N ARG A 144 6.86 -10.73 -13.94
CA ARG A 144 7.47 -12.03 -13.65
C ARG A 144 6.47 -13.18 -13.69
N LYS A 145 5.17 -12.88 -13.73
CA LYS A 145 4.09 -13.86 -13.50
C LYS A 145 4.35 -14.64 -12.22
N THR A 146 4.58 -13.93 -11.13
CA THR A 146 4.81 -14.54 -9.81
C THR A 146 3.93 -13.91 -8.77
N LEU A 147 3.64 -14.66 -7.71
CA LEU A 147 2.97 -14.17 -6.51
C LEU A 147 3.93 -14.31 -5.33
N GLN A 148 4.25 -13.20 -4.68
CA GLN A 148 4.94 -13.21 -3.41
C GLN A 148 3.93 -13.20 -2.27
N VAL A 149 4.10 -14.12 -1.33
CA VAL A 149 3.32 -14.18 -0.09
C VAL A 149 4.29 -13.94 1.05
N PHE A 150 4.03 -12.90 1.84
CA PHE A 150 4.80 -12.57 3.04
C PHE A 150 3.93 -12.91 4.25
N ASP A 151 4.40 -13.83 5.07
CA ASP A 151 3.76 -14.11 6.36
C ASP A 151 4.21 -13.04 7.37
N VAL A 152 3.26 -12.33 7.95
CA VAL A 152 3.54 -11.20 8.86
C VAL A 152 4.01 -11.69 10.23
N LYS A 153 3.63 -12.91 10.63
CA LYS A 153 3.92 -13.47 11.95
C LYS A 153 5.33 -14.01 12.05
N ASP A 154 5.76 -14.79 11.07
CA ASP A 154 7.10 -15.40 11.08
C ASP A 154 8.10 -14.75 10.12
N GLY A 155 7.65 -13.80 9.29
CA GLY A 155 8.48 -13.08 8.33
C GLY A 155 8.90 -13.91 7.12
N SER A 156 8.32 -15.10 6.94
CA SER A 156 8.64 -15.97 5.82
C SER A 156 8.11 -15.42 4.50
N ILE A 157 8.77 -15.83 3.42
CA ILE A 157 8.47 -15.38 2.05
C ILE A 157 8.33 -16.60 1.18
N GLU A 158 7.19 -16.71 0.52
CA GLU A 158 6.93 -17.71 -0.49
C GLU A 158 6.80 -17.05 -1.87
N LEU A 159 7.43 -17.65 -2.87
CA LEU A 159 7.34 -17.23 -4.26
C LEU A 159 6.63 -18.32 -5.07
N GLN A 160 5.45 -18.01 -5.57
CA GLN A 160 4.67 -18.90 -6.43
C GLN A 160 4.73 -18.43 -7.89
N LYS A 161 4.76 -19.37 -8.83
CA LYS A 161 4.62 -19.07 -10.25
C LYS A 161 3.14 -18.98 -10.63
N LEU A 162 2.81 -18.01 -11.47
CA LEU A 162 1.49 -17.79 -12.03
C LEU A 162 1.51 -18.13 -13.53
N ASP A 163 1.96 -19.34 -13.88
CA ASP A 163 2.19 -19.74 -15.28
C ASP A 163 0.90 -19.67 -16.12
N GLU A 164 -0.26 -19.94 -15.49
CA GLU A 164 -1.59 -19.88 -16.11
C GLU A 164 -2.20 -18.47 -16.13
N ALA A 165 -1.57 -17.48 -15.48
CA ALA A 165 -2.13 -16.14 -15.40
C ALA A 165 -2.09 -15.42 -16.76
N PRO A 166 -3.13 -14.61 -17.05
CA PRO A 166 -3.19 -13.84 -18.29
C PRO A 166 -2.02 -12.85 -18.38
N ALA A 167 -1.62 -12.53 -19.60
CA ALA A 167 -0.78 -11.35 -19.81
C ALA A 167 -1.63 -10.11 -19.54
N SER A 168 -1.20 -9.26 -18.61
CA SER A 168 -1.92 -8.05 -18.21
C SER A 168 -0.96 -6.89 -18.01
N ASP A 169 -1.35 -5.72 -18.49
CA ASP A 169 -0.69 -4.43 -18.29
C ASP A 169 -1.17 -3.71 -17.02
N ARG A 170 -2.09 -4.31 -16.28
CA ARG A 170 -2.59 -3.90 -14.96
C ARG A 170 -2.20 -4.96 -13.94
N ALA A 171 -2.01 -4.59 -12.68
CA ALA A 171 -1.86 -5.59 -11.65
C ALA A 171 -3.24 -6.17 -11.32
N PHE A 172 -3.31 -7.51 -11.26
CA PHE A 172 -4.57 -8.22 -11.43
C PHE A 172 -4.79 -9.24 -10.32
N TRP A 173 -6.00 -9.20 -9.79
CA TRP A 173 -6.62 -10.29 -9.04
C TRP A 173 -7.70 -10.85 -9.96
N VAL A 174 -7.60 -12.14 -10.31
CA VAL A 174 -8.54 -12.78 -11.25
C VAL A 174 -9.47 -13.70 -10.50
N LEU A 175 -10.75 -13.67 -10.85
CA LEU A 175 -11.72 -14.68 -10.43
C LEU A 175 -11.64 -15.88 -11.38
N PRO A 176 -11.79 -17.12 -10.89
CA PRO A 176 -11.94 -18.27 -11.77
C PRO A 176 -13.17 -18.08 -12.68
N THR A 177 -13.09 -18.58 -13.91
CA THR A 177 -14.16 -18.43 -14.92
C THR A 177 -15.38 -19.30 -14.64
N ASP A 178 -15.25 -20.28 -13.74
CA ASP A 178 -16.31 -21.22 -13.39
C ASP A 178 -16.83 -20.90 -11.97
N LEU A 179 -17.74 -19.91 -11.89
CA LEU A 179 -18.55 -19.60 -10.69
C LEU A 179 -19.98 -20.09 -10.85
#